data_AF-A0A4Q4GRP6-F1
#
_entry.id   AF-A0A4Q4GRP6-F1
#
_cell.length_a   1.000
_cell.length_b   1.000
_cell.length_c   1.000
_cell.angle_alpha   90.00
_cell.angle_beta   90.00
_cell.angle_gamma   90.00
#
_symmetry.space_group_name_H-M   'P 1'
#
loop_
_entity.id
_entity.type
_entity.pdbx_description
1 polymer ?
#
loop_
_entity_poly.entity_id
_entity_poly.type
_entity_poly.pdbx_seq_one_letter_code
_entity_poly.pdbx_strand_id
1 'polypeptide(L)'
;MHNFVCLQDVQVLIGTLRVIYASQFNKQYPLTGPAAIPMEMIESVALNSLTGVNKNQFNRGLALVNTSGKTFMPSFAEFRTLCIGQDWWNAEKAWVKACEYTKIIEHKAIEIEKDIFQFQEITTIAKFALDQVSLLINDGEMYRAKDEFVKLYSEYLAEAQLKGRVQEWYQEPKQLAWSNDQEKQVEHNPLPNAEAQKHLEALKQKMNVRNRHIRKPQELKPTPKPLSTLITNEWPDPFDQPDAYLKQCELDGCVVPATIRKQLGGRHV
;
A
#
# COMPACT_ATOMS: atom_id res chain seq x y z
N MET A 1 -6.18 -4.99 -16.19
CA MET A 1 -5.41 -6.20 -16.59
C MET A 1 -4.48 -6.53 -15.42
N HIS A 2 -4.45 -7.78 -14.95
CA HIS A 2 -3.64 -8.15 -13.78
C HIS A 2 -2.15 -8.07 -14.13
N ASN A 3 -1.49 -7.02 -13.64
CA ASN A 3 -0.05 -6.75 -13.84
C ASN A 3 0.84 -7.49 -12.81
N PHE A 4 0.34 -8.56 -12.20
CA PHE A 4 1.04 -9.27 -11.13
C PHE A 4 1.85 -10.45 -11.69
N VAL A 5 2.91 -10.82 -10.98
CA VAL A 5 3.79 -11.95 -11.32
C VAL A 5 3.00 -13.26 -11.25
N CYS A 6 3.08 -14.05 -12.32
CA CYS A 6 2.45 -15.37 -12.42
C CYS A 6 3.46 -16.50 -12.13
N LEU A 7 2.96 -17.72 -11.91
CA LEU A 7 3.79 -18.91 -11.70
C LEU A 7 4.75 -19.17 -12.88
N GLN A 8 4.31 -18.88 -14.12
CA GLN A 8 5.16 -18.98 -15.32
C GLN A 8 6.36 -18.02 -15.25
N ASP A 9 6.18 -16.81 -14.75
CA ASP A 9 7.27 -15.83 -14.63
C ASP A 9 8.30 -16.33 -13.59
N VAL A 10 7.83 -16.92 -12.48
CA VAL A 10 8.69 -17.54 -11.46
C VAL A 10 9.49 -18.71 -12.02
N GLN A 11 8.89 -19.54 -12.87
CA GLN A 11 9.60 -20.63 -13.54
C GLN A 11 10.71 -20.12 -14.46
N VAL A 12 10.48 -19.01 -15.16
CA VAL A 12 11.52 -18.33 -15.95
C VAL A 12 12.67 -17.87 -15.06
N LEU A 13 12.38 -17.21 -13.93
CA LEU A 13 13.41 -16.79 -12.98
C LEU A 13 14.25 -17.98 -12.48
N ILE A 14 13.60 -19.06 -12.04
CA ILE A 14 14.31 -20.25 -11.54
C ILE A 14 15.16 -20.86 -12.66
N GLY A 15 14.64 -20.93 -13.89
CA GLY A 15 15.40 -21.35 -15.06
C GLY A 15 16.65 -20.49 -15.29
N THR A 16 16.51 -19.17 -15.23
CA THR A 16 17.62 -18.22 -15.39
C THR A 16 18.66 -18.37 -14.27
N LEU A 17 18.23 -18.50 -13.00
CA LEU A 17 19.12 -18.72 -11.86
C LEU A 17 19.88 -20.04 -11.98
N ARG A 18 19.24 -21.10 -12.49
CA ARG A 18 19.90 -22.38 -12.75
C ARG A 18 20.96 -22.30 -13.85
N VAL A 19 20.75 -21.48 -14.87
CA VAL A 19 21.71 -21.29 -15.97
C VAL A 19 22.92 -20.47 -15.51
N ILE A 20 22.69 -19.37 -14.80
CA ILE A 20 23.77 -18.43 -14.41
C ILE A 20 24.51 -18.92 -13.15
N TYR A 21 23.80 -19.48 -12.18
CA TYR A 21 24.32 -19.83 -10.85
C TYR A 21 24.22 -21.33 -10.52
N ALA A 22 24.36 -22.20 -11.52
CA ALA A 22 24.15 -23.65 -11.42
C ALA A 22 24.76 -24.30 -10.15
N SER A 23 26.02 -23.97 -9.82
CA SER A 23 26.74 -24.56 -8.69
C SER A 23 26.21 -24.11 -7.33
N GLN A 24 25.70 -22.89 -7.21
CA GLN A 24 25.15 -22.34 -5.97
C GLN A 24 23.69 -22.74 -5.80
N PHE A 25 22.92 -22.76 -6.89
CA PHE A 25 21.55 -23.21 -6.89
C PHE A 25 21.43 -24.66 -6.42
N ASN A 26 22.26 -25.57 -6.95
CA ASN A 26 22.24 -26.98 -6.56
C ASN A 26 22.71 -27.22 -5.10
N LYS A 27 23.50 -26.30 -4.53
CA LYS A 27 23.90 -26.36 -3.12
C LYS A 27 22.78 -25.91 -2.17
N GLN A 28 22.04 -24.86 -2.55
CA GLN A 28 20.92 -24.34 -1.75
C GLN A 28 19.66 -25.19 -1.88
N TYR A 29 19.43 -25.75 -3.08
CA TYR A 29 18.25 -26.53 -3.42
C TYR A 29 18.67 -27.86 -4.06
N PRO A 30 19.10 -28.85 -3.26
CA PRO A 30 19.51 -30.14 -3.78
C PRO A 30 18.30 -30.90 -4.35
N LEU A 31 18.47 -31.46 -5.56
CA LEU A 31 17.46 -32.25 -6.27
C LEU A 31 17.38 -33.69 -5.76
N THR A 32 18.45 -34.18 -5.12
CA THR A 32 18.59 -35.57 -4.68
C THR A 32 19.23 -35.62 -3.28
N GLY A 33 18.75 -36.54 -2.44
CA GLY A 33 19.26 -36.76 -1.08
C GLY A 33 18.22 -36.58 0.04
N PRO A 34 18.61 -36.75 1.31
CA PRO A 34 17.71 -36.67 2.47
C PRO A 34 17.19 -35.25 2.76
N ALA A 35 17.81 -34.22 2.17
CA ALA A 35 17.40 -32.82 2.25
C ALA A 35 16.84 -32.29 0.92
N ALA A 36 16.38 -33.18 0.03
CA ALA A 36 15.86 -32.78 -1.28
C ALA A 36 14.60 -31.92 -1.15
N ILE A 37 14.58 -30.81 -1.87
CA ILE A 37 13.45 -29.87 -1.86
C ILE A 37 12.68 -30.04 -3.18
N PRO A 38 11.38 -30.40 -3.16
CA PRO A 38 10.57 -30.47 -4.36
C PRO A 38 10.52 -29.12 -5.08
N MET A 39 10.58 -29.14 -6.41
CA MET A 39 10.57 -27.91 -7.23
C MET A 39 9.32 -27.05 -6.97
N GLU A 40 8.16 -27.68 -6.73
CA GLU A 40 6.91 -27.01 -6.39
C GLU A 40 7.01 -26.18 -5.08
N MET A 41 7.81 -26.67 -4.12
CA MET A 41 8.07 -25.95 -2.87
C MET A 41 8.95 -24.72 -3.13
N ILE A 42 9.92 -24.81 -4.05
CA ILE A 42 10.76 -23.67 -4.44
C ILE A 42 9.94 -22.62 -5.19
N GLU A 43 9.08 -23.06 -6.11
CA GLU A 43 8.16 -22.19 -6.86
C GLU A 43 7.19 -21.46 -5.92
N SER A 44 6.61 -22.15 -4.94
CA SER A 44 5.71 -21.51 -3.96
C SER A 44 6.42 -20.52 -3.05
N VAL A 45 7.64 -20.83 -2.59
CA VAL A 45 8.47 -19.90 -1.79
C VAL A 45 8.85 -18.66 -2.61
N ALA A 46 9.26 -18.84 -3.86
CA ALA A 46 9.56 -17.74 -4.76
C ALA A 46 8.33 -16.87 -5.04
N LEU A 47 7.17 -17.48 -5.30
CA LEU A 47 5.92 -16.76 -5.52
C LEU A 47 5.51 -15.94 -4.27
N ASN A 48 5.62 -16.54 -3.08
CA ASN A 48 5.34 -15.85 -1.81
C ASN A 48 6.30 -14.68 -1.57
N SER A 49 7.57 -14.84 -1.90
CA SER A 49 8.58 -13.78 -1.76
C SER A 49 8.39 -12.63 -2.74
N LEU A 50 7.77 -12.88 -3.91
CA LEU A 50 7.52 -11.89 -4.96
C LEU A 50 6.11 -11.30 -4.90
N THR A 51 5.40 -11.51 -3.79
CA THR A 51 4.11 -10.89 -3.54
C THR A 51 4.20 -9.35 -3.60
N GLY A 52 3.33 -8.76 -4.43
CA GLY A 52 3.26 -7.31 -4.65
C GLY A 52 4.25 -6.76 -5.68
N VAL A 53 5.07 -7.59 -6.35
CA VAL A 53 5.92 -7.15 -7.45
C VAL A 53 5.09 -7.03 -8.74
N ASN A 54 5.27 -5.94 -9.48
CA ASN A 54 4.64 -5.73 -10.79
C ASN A 54 5.46 -6.47 -11.88
N LYS A 55 4.81 -6.94 -12.95
CA LYS A 55 5.46 -7.61 -14.08
C LYS A 55 6.59 -6.78 -14.72
N ASN A 56 6.45 -5.46 -14.78
CA ASN A 56 7.51 -4.59 -15.29
C ASN A 56 8.76 -4.58 -14.37
N GLN A 57 8.53 -4.55 -13.06
CA GLN A 57 9.58 -4.63 -12.05
C GLN A 57 10.28 -5.99 -12.06
N PHE A 58 9.50 -7.05 -12.28
CA PHE A 58 10.02 -8.42 -12.43
C PHE A 58 10.95 -8.55 -13.64
N ASN A 59 10.51 -8.13 -14.83
CA ASN A 59 11.33 -8.19 -16.05
C ASN A 59 12.63 -7.39 -15.91
N ARG A 60 12.57 -6.26 -15.23
CA ARG A 60 13.76 -5.45 -14.94
C ARG A 60 14.71 -6.13 -13.97
N GLY A 61 14.18 -6.68 -12.87
CA GLY A 61 14.98 -7.46 -11.91
C GLY A 61 15.68 -8.63 -12.61
N LEU A 62 14.98 -9.31 -13.53
CA LEU A 62 15.55 -10.38 -14.35
C LEU A 62 16.67 -9.87 -15.28
N ALA A 63 16.47 -8.74 -15.96
CA ALA A 63 17.51 -8.12 -16.78
C ALA A 63 18.75 -7.75 -15.94
N LEU A 64 18.54 -7.22 -14.73
CA LEU A 64 19.63 -6.93 -13.80
C LEU A 64 20.34 -8.20 -13.36
N VAL A 65 19.65 -9.30 -13.05
CA VAL A 65 20.31 -10.57 -12.72
C VAL A 65 21.18 -11.06 -13.88
N ASN A 66 20.71 -10.89 -15.12
CA ASN A 66 21.47 -11.27 -16.32
C ASN A 66 22.70 -10.37 -16.54
N THR A 67 22.61 -9.07 -16.27
CA THR A 67 23.71 -8.11 -16.51
C THR A 67 24.65 -7.96 -15.32
N SER A 68 24.15 -8.08 -14.09
CA SER A 68 24.89 -7.70 -12.88
C SER A 68 25.97 -8.68 -12.47
N GLY A 69 26.04 -9.87 -13.09
CA GLY A 69 27.20 -10.78 -13.01
C GLY A 69 27.78 -10.93 -11.61
N LYS A 70 26.93 -10.88 -10.55
CA LYS A 70 27.40 -10.94 -9.18
C LYS A 70 28.03 -12.31 -8.98
N THR A 71 29.11 -12.41 -8.19
CA THR A 71 29.75 -13.69 -7.87
C THR A 71 28.86 -14.65 -7.10
N PHE A 72 27.76 -14.16 -6.51
CA PHE A 72 26.83 -14.91 -5.68
C PHE A 72 25.39 -14.78 -6.16
N MET A 73 24.66 -15.88 -6.08
CA MET A 73 23.26 -15.98 -6.42
C MET A 73 22.42 -15.19 -5.40
N PRO A 74 21.59 -14.23 -5.84
CA PRO A 74 20.72 -13.51 -4.92
C PRO A 74 19.66 -14.45 -4.33
N SER A 75 19.35 -14.28 -3.05
CA SER A 75 18.17 -14.94 -2.47
C SER A 75 16.89 -14.40 -3.11
N PHE A 76 15.77 -15.12 -2.99
CA PHE A 76 14.49 -14.62 -3.54
C PHE A 76 14.05 -13.28 -2.90
N ALA A 77 14.40 -13.04 -1.63
CA ALA A 77 14.17 -11.77 -0.96
C ALA A 77 15.05 -10.65 -1.53
N GLU A 78 16.33 -10.92 -1.78
CA GLU A 78 17.22 -9.97 -2.45
C GLU A 78 16.78 -9.71 -3.90
N PHE A 79 16.30 -10.73 -4.60
CA PHE A 79 15.73 -10.56 -5.93
C PHE A 79 14.51 -9.64 -5.91
N ARG A 80 13.62 -9.78 -4.91
CA ARG A 80 12.53 -8.82 -4.69
C ARG A 80 13.05 -7.39 -4.51
N THR A 81 14.12 -7.19 -3.74
CA THR A 81 14.72 -5.85 -3.59
C THR A 81 15.32 -5.33 -4.90
N LEU A 82 15.85 -6.20 -5.77
CA LEU A 82 16.33 -5.81 -7.10
C LEU A 82 15.18 -5.40 -8.03
N CYS A 83 14.03 -6.07 -7.93
CA CYS A 83 12.83 -5.68 -8.67
C CYS A 83 12.30 -4.31 -8.24
N ILE A 84 12.35 -3.98 -6.94
CA ILE A 84 11.77 -2.75 -6.38
C ILE A 84 12.77 -1.58 -6.41
N GLY A 85 14.05 -1.84 -6.14
CA GLY A 85 15.04 -0.83 -5.74
C GLY A 85 15.67 -0.01 -6.86
N GLN A 86 15.38 -0.31 -8.12
CA GLN A 86 16.03 0.36 -9.27
C GLN A 86 15.13 1.33 -10.02
N ASP A 87 13.83 1.37 -9.73
CA ASP A 87 12.93 2.32 -10.39
C ASP A 87 13.27 3.77 -10.07
N TRP A 88 13.79 4.02 -8.87
CA TRP A 88 14.11 5.36 -8.40
C TRP A 88 15.51 5.82 -8.81
N TRP A 89 15.67 7.12 -9.01
CA TRP A 89 17.00 7.69 -9.23
C TRP A 89 17.82 7.61 -7.94
N ASN A 90 19.14 7.39 -8.05
CA ASN A 90 20.04 7.61 -6.93
C ASN A 90 20.04 9.11 -6.58
N ALA A 91 20.18 9.48 -5.30
CA ALA A 91 20.15 10.86 -4.84
C ALA A 91 21.16 11.76 -5.58
N GLU A 92 22.35 11.25 -5.86
CA GLU A 92 23.36 12.00 -6.63
C GLU A 92 22.96 12.19 -8.09
N LYS A 93 22.41 11.15 -8.72
CA LYS A 93 21.91 11.22 -10.10
C LYS A 93 20.71 12.18 -10.18
N ALA A 94 19.86 12.17 -9.16
CA ALA A 94 18.73 13.08 -9.04
C ALA A 94 19.18 14.52 -8.88
N TRP A 95 20.25 14.78 -8.11
CA TRP A 95 20.84 16.11 -7.97
C TRP A 95 21.39 16.63 -9.30
N VAL A 96 22.16 15.82 -10.03
CA VAL A 96 22.70 16.23 -11.34
C VAL A 96 21.58 16.57 -12.30
N LYS A 97 20.53 15.74 -12.35
CA LYS A 97 19.35 15.98 -13.18
C LYS A 97 18.56 17.21 -12.75
N ALA A 98 18.47 17.47 -11.45
CA ALA A 98 17.83 18.68 -10.91
C ALA A 98 18.63 19.95 -11.27
N CYS A 99 19.96 19.90 -11.22
CA CYS A 99 20.82 20.98 -11.68
C CYS A 99 20.73 21.19 -13.20
N GLU A 100 20.68 20.10 -13.99
CA GLU A 100 20.43 20.19 -15.44
C GLU A 100 19.08 20.85 -15.71
N TYR A 101 18.05 20.51 -14.94
CA TYR A 101 16.73 21.13 -15.02
C TYR A 101 16.79 22.65 -14.77
N THR A 102 17.54 23.13 -13.77
CA THR A 102 17.68 24.58 -13.52
C THR A 102 18.42 25.35 -14.63
N LYS A 103 19.15 24.66 -15.51
CA LYS A 103 19.88 25.28 -16.62
C LYS A 103 19.03 25.41 -17.89
N ILE A 104 17.92 24.67 -17.97
CA ILE A 104 17.04 24.68 -19.13
C ILE A 104 16.19 25.94 -19.07
N ILE A 105 16.26 26.78 -20.11
CA ILE A 105 15.55 28.06 -20.21
C ILE A 105 14.07 27.83 -20.57
N GLU A 106 13.79 26.83 -21.40
CA GLU A 106 12.44 26.42 -21.80
C GLU A 106 12.30 24.91 -21.59
N HIS A 107 11.51 24.51 -20.60
CA HIS A 107 11.27 23.12 -20.31
C HIS A 107 10.46 22.46 -21.42
N LYS A 108 10.92 21.31 -21.94
CA LYS A 108 10.21 20.62 -23.02
C LYS A 108 9.02 19.85 -22.45
N ALA A 109 7.87 20.51 -22.42
CA ALA A 109 6.60 19.87 -22.10
C ALA A 109 6.16 18.92 -23.21
N ILE A 110 5.86 17.67 -22.86
CA ILE A 110 5.19 16.73 -23.77
C ILE A 110 3.72 16.68 -23.36
N GLU A 111 2.83 16.99 -24.30
CA GLU A 111 1.38 16.90 -24.10
C GLU A 111 0.97 15.42 -24.19
N ILE A 112 0.37 14.90 -23.12
CA ILE A 112 -0.10 13.50 -23.04
C ILE A 112 -1.61 13.44 -23.26
N GLU A 113 -2.35 14.40 -22.72
CA GLU A 113 -3.78 14.60 -22.89
C GLU A 113 -4.06 16.11 -22.97
N LYS A 114 -5.22 16.53 -23.53
CA LYS A 114 -5.59 17.95 -23.65
C LYS A 114 -5.43 18.65 -22.29
N ASP A 115 -4.59 19.69 -22.26
CA ASP A 115 -4.23 20.49 -21.08
C ASP A 115 -3.48 19.74 -19.96
N ILE A 116 -2.80 18.63 -20.27
CA ILE A 116 -1.88 17.92 -19.35
C ILE A 116 -0.49 17.85 -19.97
N PHE A 117 0.40 18.70 -19.43
CA PHE A 117 1.81 18.77 -19.81
C PHE A 117 2.68 17.98 -18.82
N GLN A 118 3.49 17.07 -19.33
CA GLN A 118 4.47 16.32 -18.53
C GLN A 118 5.88 16.74 -18.90
N PHE A 119 6.68 17.05 -17.87
CA PHE A 119 8.11 17.28 -18.03
C PHE A 119 8.84 15.97 -17.78
N GLN A 120 9.40 15.39 -18.85
CA GLN A 120 10.20 14.16 -18.75
C GLN A 120 11.64 14.42 -18.27
N GLU A 121 11.93 15.63 -17.80
CA GLU A 121 13.27 16.07 -17.41
C GLU A 121 13.54 15.86 -15.91
N ILE A 122 12.50 15.94 -15.07
CA ILE A 122 12.60 15.81 -13.61
C ILE A 122 11.44 15.01 -13.04
N THR A 123 11.70 14.31 -11.94
CA THR A 123 10.67 13.54 -11.22
C THR A 123 10.03 14.37 -10.13
N THR A 124 8.81 14.05 -9.71
CA THR A 124 8.05 14.84 -8.72
C THR A 124 8.83 15.03 -7.42
N ILE A 125 9.45 13.96 -6.90
CA ILE A 125 10.27 14.02 -5.68
C ILE A 125 11.52 14.88 -5.86
N ALA A 126 12.20 14.75 -7.01
CA ALA A 126 13.39 15.54 -7.30
C ALA A 126 13.06 17.03 -7.46
N LYS A 127 11.92 17.36 -8.09
CA LYS A 127 11.45 18.74 -8.21
C LYS A 127 11.05 19.32 -6.85
N PHE A 128 10.34 18.56 -6.03
CA PHE A 128 10.00 18.96 -4.67
C PHE A 128 11.27 19.26 -3.83
N ALA A 129 12.25 18.35 -3.84
CA ALA A 129 13.51 18.55 -3.13
C ALA A 129 14.32 19.75 -3.68
N LEU A 130 14.31 19.97 -5.01
CA LEU A 130 14.92 21.13 -5.63
C LEU A 130 14.25 22.43 -5.16
N ASP A 131 12.92 22.46 -5.10
CA ASP A 131 12.17 23.67 -4.73
C ASP A 131 12.46 24.10 -3.29
N GLN A 132 12.61 23.14 -2.36
CA GLN A 132 13.01 23.43 -0.98
C GLN A 132 14.41 24.04 -0.88
N VAL A 133 15.32 23.60 -1.75
CA VAL A 133 16.73 23.99 -1.75
C VAL A 133 17.00 25.20 -2.67
N SER A 134 16.02 25.62 -3.46
CA SER A 134 16.14 26.69 -4.46
C SER A 134 16.67 28.00 -3.88
N LEU A 135 16.27 28.35 -2.66
CA LEU A 135 16.76 29.55 -1.97
C LEU A 135 18.26 29.46 -1.67
N LEU A 136 18.74 28.31 -1.17
CA LEU A 136 20.16 28.09 -0.90
C LEU A 136 21.01 28.11 -2.17
N ILE A 137 20.45 27.66 -3.29
CA ILE A 137 21.11 27.73 -4.61
C ILE A 137 21.24 29.19 -5.04
N ASN A 138 20.18 29.99 -4.89
CA ASN A 138 20.18 31.42 -5.23
C ASN A 138 21.14 32.23 -4.34
N ASP A 139 21.28 31.84 -3.08
CA ASP A 139 22.22 32.45 -2.12
C ASP A 139 23.69 32.06 -2.39
N GLY A 140 23.95 31.13 -3.31
CA GLY A 140 25.30 30.70 -3.72
C GLY A 140 25.90 29.54 -2.89
N GLU A 141 25.16 29.01 -1.91
CA GLU A 141 25.59 27.95 -1.00
C GLU A 141 25.38 26.54 -1.59
N MET A 142 26.02 26.26 -2.74
CA MET A 142 25.79 25.01 -3.50
C MET A 142 26.11 23.72 -2.73
N TYR A 143 27.11 23.72 -1.85
CA TYR A 143 27.48 22.53 -1.09
C TYR A 143 26.43 22.17 -0.03
N ARG A 144 25.92 23.17 0.68
CA ARG A 144 24.85 22.99 1.67
C ARG A 144 23.55 22.59 0.99
N ALA A 145 23.26 23.24 -0.15
CA ALA A 145 22.14 22.89 -1.00
C ALA A 145 22.18 21.41 -1.44
N LYS A 146 23.33 20.92 -1.91
CA LYS A 146 23.47 19.50 -2.30
C LYS A 146 23.23 18.57 -1.12
N ASP A 147 23.81 18.85 0.05
CA ASP A 147 23.68 17.98 1.23
C ASP A 147 22.22 17.92 1.73
N GLU A 148 21.53 19.05 1.79
CA GLU A 148 20.11 19.11 2.14
C GLU A 148 19.23 18.44 1.09
N PHE A 149 19.52 18.62 -0.20
CA PHE A 149 18.81 17.94 -1.28
C PHE A 149 18.94 16.42 -1.15
N VAL A 150 20.16 15.90 -0.92
CA VAL A 150 20.40 14.46 -0.82
C VAL A 150 19.65 13.87 0.37
N LYS A 151 19.64 14.57 1.52
CA LYS A 151 18.88 14.16 2.71
C LYS A 151 17.38 14.11 2.43
N LEU A 152 16.79 15.22 1.99
CA LEU A 152 15.36 15.31 1.68
C LEU A 152 14.95 14.28 0.63
N TYR A 153 15.70 14.16 -0.46
CA TYR A 153 15.41 13.20 -1.51
C TYR A 153 15.42 11.76 -0.98
N SER A 154 16.39 11.41 -0.13
CA SER A 154 16.48 10.06 0.46
C SER A 154 15.31 9.74 1.39
N GLU A 155 14.85 10.71 2.18
CA GLU A 155 13.72 10.56 3.10
C GLU A 155 12.40 10.38 2.31
N TYR A 156 12.14 11.25 1.33
CA TYR A 156 10.95 11.13 0.49
C TYR A 156 10.94 9.88 -0.37
N LEU A 157 12.11 9.44 -0.85
CA LEU A 157 12.26 8.18 -1.55
C LEU A 157 11.92 7.00 -0.64
N ALA A 158 12.39 6.99 0.61
CA ALA A 158 12.04 5.96 1.58
C ALA A 158 10.53 5.95 1.88
N GLU A 159 9.92 7.11 2.08
CA GLU A 159 8.48 7.22 2.27
C GLU A 159 7.67 6.71 1.07
N ALA A 160 8.09 7.07 -0.14
CA ALA A 160 7.41 6.66 -1.36
C ALA A 160 7.52 5.14 -1.58
N GLN A 161 8.67 4.56 -1.25
CA GLN A 161 8.88 3.12 -1.25
C GLN A 161 8.00 2.40 -0.22
N LEU A 162 7.88 2.93 1.00
CA LEU A 162 6.97 2.38 2.02
C LEU A 162 5.50 2.44 1.58
N LYS A 163 5.11 3.52 0.88
CA LYS A 163 3.76 3.70 0.33
C LYS A 163 3.52 2.86 -0.94
N GLY A 164 4.53 2.15 -1.45
CA GLY A 164 4.44 1.35 -2.68
C GLY A 164 4.16 2.17 -3.93
N ARG A 165 4.54 3.46 -3.94
CA ARG A 165 4.33 4.34 -5.09
C ARG A 165 5.35 4.03 -6.18
N VAL A 166 4.95 4.23 -7.43
CA VAL A 166 5.86 4.20 -8.59
C VAL A 166 6.44 5.59 -8.76
N GLN A 167 7.68 5.70 -9.27
CA GLN A 167 8.27 7.00 -9.57
C GLN A 167 7.47 7.70 -10.67
N GLU A 168 6.91 8.86 -10.36
CA GLU A 168 6.14 9.69 -11.29
C GLU A 168 6.98 10.85 -11.81
N TRP A 169 6.80 11.16 -13.09
CA TRP A 169 7.39 12.33 -13.71
C TRP A 169 6.66 13.59 -13.27
N TYR A 170 7.38 14.70 -13.18
CA TYR A 170 6.78 15.96 -12.77
C TYR A 170 5.76 16.43 -13.81
N GLN A 171 4.55 16.74 -13.32
CA GLN A 171 3.48 17.38 -14.07
C GLN A 171 3.22 18.72 -13.40
N GLU A 172 3.14 19.79 -14.19
CA GLU A 172 2.80 21.09 -13.64
C GLU A 172 1.40 21.04 -13.01
N PRO A 173 1.24 21.56 -11.78
CA PRO A 173 -0.08 21.72 -11.21
C PRO A 173 -0.93 22.51 -12.17
N LYS A 174 -2.12 22.00 -12.52
CA LYS A 174 -3.10 22.78 -13.28
C LYS A 174 -3.33 24.07 -12.50
N GLN A 175 -2.81 25.17 -13.01
CA GLN A 175 -3.13 26.47 -12.46
C GLN A 175 -4.63 26.62 -12.67
N LEU A 176 -5.38 26.65 -11.56
CA LEU A 176 -6.74 27.14 -11.57
C LEU A 176 -6.59 28.62 -11.92
N ALA A 177 -6.56 28.93 -13.22
CA ALA A 177 -6.70 30.29 -13.66
C ALA A 177 -8.04 30.74 -13.08
N TRP A 178 -7.99 31.63 -12.09
CA TRP A 178 -9.14 32.45 -11.73
C TRP A 178 -9.36 33.44 -12.87
N SER A 179 -9.60 32.92 -14.06
CA SER A 179 -9.99 33.70 -15.21
C SER A 179 -11.47 33.99 -14.99
N ASN A 180 -11.80 35.28 -14.89
CA ASN A 180 -13.16 35.79 -14.95
C ASN A 180 -13.94 35.28 -16.20
N ASP A 181 -13.26 34.61 -17.14
CA ASP A 181 -13.85 33.92 -18.27
C ASP A 181 -14.62 32.63 -17.89
N GLN A 182 -14.33 31.98 -16.75
CA GLN A 182 -15.20 30.90 -16.25
C GLN A 182 -16.55 31.43 -15.77
N GLU A 183 -16.61 32.67 -15.26
CA GLU A 183 -17.88 33.35 -14.98
C GLU A 183 -18.61 33.75 -16.28
N LYS A 184 -17.89 34.04 -17.37
CA LYS A 184 -18.52 34.25 -18.70
C LYS A 184 -19.03 32.98 -19.36
N GLN A 185 -18.42 31.82 -19.09
CA GLN A 185 -18.87 30.53 -19.65
C GLN A 185 -20.06 29.94 -18.91
N VAL A 186 -20.39 30.43 -17.72
CA VAL A 186 -21.76 30.28 -17.19
C VAL A 186 -22.61 31.37 -17.84
N GLU A 187 -22.75 31.31 -19.18
CA GLU A 187 -23.84 32.03 -19.83
C GLU A 187 -25.12 31.57 -19.16
N HIS A 188 -25.83 32.51 -18.53
CA HIS A 188 -27.17 32.27 -18.03
C HIS A 188 -28.03 31.90 -19.24
N ASN A 189 -28.14 30.60 -19.51
CA ASN A 189 -29.12 30.07 -20.43
C ASN A 189 -30.48 30.25 -19.75
N PRO A 190 -31.33 31.20 -20.19
CA PRO A 190 -32.64 31.35 -19.58
C PRO A 190 -33.38 30.04 -19.76
N LEU A 191 -33.71 29.38 -18.64
CA LEU A 191 -34.49 28.14 -18.68
C LEU A 191 -35.79 28.44 -19.44
N PRO A 192 -36.19 27.58 -20.39
CA PRO A 192 -37.45 27.75 -21.09
C PRO A 192 -38.61 27.72 -20.08
N ASN A 193 -39.62 28.56 -20.31
CA ASN A 193 -40.72 28.79 -19.36
C ASN A 193 -41.43 27.49 -18.92
N ALA A 194 -41.48 26.49 -19.82
CA ALA A 194 -42.05 25.17 -19.51
C ALA A 194 -41.24 24.39 -18.45
N GLU A 195 -39.92 24.49 -18.46
CA GLU A 195 -39.04 23.81 -17.50
C GLU A 195 -39.05 24.55 -16.14
N ALA A 196 -39.11 25.89 -16.17
CA ALA A 196 -39.31 26.71 -14.99
C ALA A 196 -40.63 26.40 -14.27
N GLN A 197 -41.72 26.19 -15.02
CA GLN A 197 -43.02 25.78 -14.45
C GLN A 197 -42.95 24.40 -13.78
N LYS A 198 -42.29 23.42 -14.40
CA LYS A 198 -42.05 22.10 -13.80
C LYS A 198 -41.24 22.18 -12.51
N HIS A 199 -40.18 22.99 -12.49
CA HIS A 199 -39.38 23.21 -11.29
C HIS A 199 -40.19 23.87 -10.17
N LEU A 200 -41.05 24.82 -10.53
CA LEU A 200 -41.94 25.52 -9.59
C LEU A 200 -43.02 24.58 -9.02
N GLU A 201 -43.60 23.70 -9.83
CA GLU A 201 -44.53 22.66 -9.37
C GLU A 201 -43.85 21.64 -8.45
N ALA A 202 -42.64 21.18 -8.81
CA ALA A 202 -41.86 20.28 -7.97
C ALA A 202 -41.48 20.94 -6.63
N LEU A 203 -41.17 22.23 -6.64
CA LEU A 203 -40.92 23.00 -5.43
C LEU A 203 -42.19 23.12 -4.57
N LYS A 204 -43.34 23.44 -5.18
CA LYS A 204 -44.65 23.48 -4.50
C LYS A 204 -44.98 22.13 -3.85
N GLN A 205 -44.70 21.01 -4.52
CA GLN A 205 -44.88 19.68 -3.95
C GLN A 205 -43.95 19.44 -2.75
N LYS A 206 -42.66 19.78 -2.87
CA LYS A 206 -41.68 19.66 -1.77
C LYS A 206 -42.05 20.54 -0.57
N MET A 207 -42.56 21.74 -0.82
CA MET A 207 -42.99 22.71 0.19
C MET A 207 -44.38 22.45 0.75
N ASN A 208 -45.13 21.47 0.25
CA ASN A 208 -46.45 21.15 0.80
C ASN A 208 -46.29 20.43 2.16
N VAL A 209 -46.00 21.22 3.19
CA VAL A 209 -45.74 20.78 4.57
C VAL A 209 -46.97 20.12 5.19
N ARG A 210 -48.18 20.49 4.74
CA ARG A 210 -49.45 19.98 5.28
C ARG A 210 -49.72 18.51 4.98
N ASN A 211 -49.14 17.95 3.92
CA ASN A 211 -49.35 16.54 3.51
C ASN A 211 -48.08 15.66 3.64
N ARG A 212 -47.07 16.09 4.39
CA ARG A 212 -45.91 15.22 4.65
C ARG A 212 -46.32 14.10 5.59
N HIS A 213 -46.23 12.86 5.11
CA HIS A 213 -46.36 11.68 5.96
C HIS A 213 -45.17 11.65 6.93
N ILE A 214 -45.36 12.16 8.14
CA ILE A 214 -44.39 12.01 9.22
C ILE A 214 -44.41 10.53 9.57
N ARG A 215 -43.35 9.79 9.18
CA ARG A 215 -43.16 8.42 9.67
C ARG A 215 -43.09 8.52 11.19
N LYS A 216 -44.13 8.08 11.89
CA LYS A 216 -44.09 7.97 13.34
C LYS A 216 -42.86 7.12 13.69
N PRO A 217 -41.94 7.61 14.56
CA PRO A 217 -40.83 6.81 15.02
C PRO A 217 -41.36 5.46 15.49
N GLN A 218 -40.70 4.38 15.12
CA GLN A 218 -41.08 3.06 15.58
C GLN A 218 -40.91 3.03 17.11
N GLU A 219 -42.02 3.06 17.83
CA GLU A 219 -42.01 2.86 19.28
C GLU A 219 -41.53 1.42 19.52
N LEU A 220 -40.28 1.28 19.96
CA LEU A 220 -39.74 0.03 20.44
C LEU A 220 -40.48 -0.31 21.73
N LYS A 221 -41.60 -1.03 21.62
CA LYS A 221 -42.14 -1.73 22.78
C LYS A 221 -41.08 -2.72 23.21
N PRO A 222 -40.58 -2.66 24.46
CA PRO A 222 -39.70 -3.71 24.96
C PRO A 222 -40.51 -5.00 24.89
N THR A 223 -40.17 -5.88 23.94
CA THR A 223 -40.56 -7.27 24.05
C THR A 223 -39.95 -7.73 25.37
N PRO A 224 -40.75 -8.25 26.32
CA PRO A 224 -40.19 -8.87 27.50
C PRO A 224 -39.42 -10.09 26.99
N LYS A 225 -38.13 -9.91 26.71
CA LYS A 225 -37.22 -11.05 26.69
C LYS A 225 -37.39 -11.66 28.07
N PRO A 226 -37.81 -12.92 28.20
CA PRO A 226 -37.82 -13.57 29.49
C PRO A 226 -36.40 -13.41 30.05
N LEU A 227 -36.30 -12.87 31.26
CA LEU A 227 -35.05 -12.58 31.96
C LEU A 227 -34.35 -13.88 32.39
N SER A 228 -34.46 -14.94 31.59
CA SER A 228 -34.18 -16.33 31.96
C SER A 228 -33.80 -17.18 30.74
N THR A 229 -33.09 -16.64 29.75
CA THR A 229 -32.10 -17.51 29.10
C THR A 229 -30.88 -17.47 30.00
N LEU A 230 -30.85 -18.42 30.95
CA LEU A 230 -29.61 -18.83 31.61
C LEU A 230 -28.56 -18.92 30.50
N ILE A 231 -27.59 -18.02 30.54
CA ILE A 231 -26.36 -18.23 29.79
C ILE A 231 -25.74 -19.42 30.50
N THR A 232 -26.02 -20.62 30.00
CA THR A 232 -25.41 -21.86 30.47
C THR A 232 -23.98 -21.83 29.97
N ASN A 233 -23.13 -21.06 30.65
CA ASN A 233 -21.70 -21.24 30.55
C ASN A 233 -21.45 -22.60 31.23
N GLU A 234 -21.26 -23.65 30.44
CA GLU A 234 -21.12 -25.05 30.86
C GLU A 234 -19.84 -25.32 31.69
N TRP A 235 -19.12 -24.27 32.09
CA TRP A 235 -17.97 -24.38 32.97
C TRP A 235 -18.41 -24.19 34.43
N PRO A 236 -18.09 -25.15 35.33
CA PRO A 236 -18.33 -24.98 36.75
C PRO A 236 -17.59 -23.73 37.26
N ASP A 237 -18.30 -22.82 37.93
CA ASP A 237 -17.68 -21.64 38.51
C ASP A 237 -16.72 -22.08 39.63
N PRO A 238 -15.43 -21.66 39.59
CA PRO A 238 -14.45 -22.02 40.60
C PRO A 238 -14.81 -21.53 42.02
N PHE A 239 -15.64 -20.50 42.16
CA PHE A 239 -16.00 -19.93 43.47
C PHE A 239 -17.27 -20.54 44.07
N ASP A 240 -18.25 -20.91 43.23
CA ASP A 240 -19.50 -21.54 43.68
C ASP A 240 -19.40 -23.07 43.74
N GLN A 241 -18.62 -23.71 42.86
CA GLN A 241 -18.47 -25.17 42.75
C GLN A 241 -17.00 -25.60 42.61
N PRO A 242 -16.16 -25.40 43.64
CA PRO A 242 -14.71 -25.62 43.57
C PRO A 242 -14.32 -27.06 43.20
N ASP A 243 -15.04 -28.07 43.70
CA ASP A 243 -14.76 -29.48 43.43
C ASP A 243 -15.07 -29.89 41.99
N ALA A 244 -16.13 -29.33 41.41
CA ALA A 244 -16.52 -29.60 40.02
C ALA A 244 -15.55 -28.92 39.05
N TYR A 245 -15.08 -27.71 39.39
CA TYR A 245 -14.04 -27.00 38.64
C TYR A 245 -12.72 -27.78 38.61
N LEU A 246 -12.25 -28.28 39.76
CA LEU A 246 -11.02 -29.07 39.83
C LEU A 246 -11.08 -30.36 39.00
N LYS A 247 -12.22 -31.07 39.04
CA LYS A 247 -12.45 -32.27 38.20
C LYS A 247 -12.47 -31.95 36.71
N GLN A 248 -13.09 -30.85 36.31
CA GLN A 248 -13.11 -30.43 34.92
C GLN A 248 -11.71 -30.02 34.43
N CYS A 249 -10.93 -29.32 35.27
CA CYS A 249 -9.53 -29.01 34.96
C CYS A 249 -8.63 -30.25 34.85
N GLU A 250 -8.88 -31.30 35.66
CA GLU A 250 -8.17 -32.58 35.55
C GLU A 250 -8.52 -33.33 34.26
N LEU A 251 -9.80 -33.31 33.85
CA LEU A 251 -10.25 -33.89 32.58
C LEU A 251 -9.68 -33.16 31.36
N ASP A 252 -9.60 -31.84 31.43
CA ASP A 252 -9.11 -30.99 30.33
C ASP A 252 -7.57 -30.79 30.36
N GLY A 253 -6.85 -31.49 31.25
CA GLY A 253 -5.38 -31.46 31.33
C GLY A 253 -4.79 -30.11 31.78
N CYS A 254 -5.60 -29.23 32.36
CA CYS A 254 -5.21 -27.90 32.79
C CYS A 254 -4.62 -27.95 34.22
N VAL A 255 -3.34 -27.62 34.38
CA VAL A 255 -2.68 -27.64 35.70
C VAL A 255 -3.07 -26.41 36.52
N VAL A 256 -3.92 -26.60 37.53
CA VAL A 256 -4.27 -25.54 38.49
C VAL A 256 -3.13 -25.34 39.51
N PRO A 257 -2.60 -24.11 39.69
CA PRO A 257 -1.54 -23.82 40.66
C PRO A 257 -1.88 -24.26 42.08
N ALA A 258 -0.88 -24.76 42.82
CA ALA A 258 -1.05 -25.30 44.18
C ALA A 258 -1.62 -24.29 45.20
N THR A 259 -1.37 -22.99 45.00
CA THR A 259 -1.95 -21.91 45.80
C THR A 259 -3.45 -21.77 45.60
N ILE A 260 -3.95 -21.93 44.37
CA ILE A 260 -5.37 -21.85 44.03
C ILE A 260 -6.09 -23.13 44.50
N ARG A 261 -5.48 -24.31 44.32
CA ARG A 261 -6.01 -25.57 44.90
C ARG A 261 -6.23 -25.50 46.42
N LYS A 262 -5.32 -24.83 47.15
CA LYS A 262 -5.47 -24.60 48.60
C LYS A 262 -6.63 -23.69 48.94
N GLN A 263 -6.86 -22.64 48.16
CA GLN A 263 -7.98 -21.70 48.37
C GLN A 263 -9.32 -22.35 48.06
N LEU A 264 -9.35 -23.29 47.12
CA LEU A 264 -10.55 -24.03 46.70
C LEU A 264 -10.82 -25.30 47.53
N GLY A 265 -10.03 -25.60 48.57
CA GLY A 265 -10.27 -26.73 49.48
C GLY A 265 -9.88 -28.13 48.96
N GLY A 266 -9.17 -28.23 47.83
CA GLY A 266 -8.77 -29.50 47.24
C GLY A 266 -7.67 -30.23 48.04
N ARG A 267 -7.77 -31.56 48.16
CA ARG A 267 -6.80 -32.41 48.88
C ARG A 267 -5.49 -32.55 48.10
N HIS A 268 -4.36 -32.55 48.81
CA HIS A 268 -3.02 -32.66 48.22
C HIS A 268 -2.80 -33.98 47.48
N VAL A 269 -2.25 -33.88 46.27
CA VAL A 269 -1.39 -34.89 45.64
C VAL A 269 -0.06 -34.21 45.33
#